data_AF-A0A932MLW2-F1
#
_entry.id   AF-A0A932MLW2-F1
#
_cell.length_a   1.000
_cell.length_b   1.000
_cell.length_c   1.000
_cell.angle_alpha   90.00
_cell.angle_beta   90.00
_cell.angle_gamma   90.00
#
_symmetry.space_group_name_H-M   'P 1'
#
loop_
_entity.id
_entity.type
_entity.pdbx_description
1 polymer ?
#
loop_
_entity_poly.entity_id
_entity_poly.type
_entity_poly.pdbx_seq_one_letter_code
_entity_poly.pdbx_strand_id
1 'polypeptide(L)'
;MTDGDTANWQKILATLRTWEVEALVPGHGPVVRGRENVHKAIDALDAYFNDLRGQVRALMRQGKKLDEIQKAVNVAKYASWGRKNALAGTIKKLYEEQSAN
;
A
#
# COMPACT_ATOMS: atom_id res chain seq x y z
N MET A 1 9.35 9.85 4.91
CA MET A 1 7.89 9.78 4.68
C MET A 1 7.27 9.21 5.94
N THR A 2 7.01 10.07 6.92
CA THR A 2 6.42 9.68 8.21
C THR A 2 4.95 10.10 8.33
N ASP A 3 4.43 10.88 7.38
CA ASP A 3 3.10 11.51 7.45
C ASP A 3 2.16 11.08 6.30
N GLY A 4 2.38 9.91 5.70
CA GLY A 4 1.48 9.41 4.63
C GLY A 4 0.14 8.96 5.19
N ASP A 5 -0.98 9.37 4.57
CA ASP A 5 -2.33 8.85 4.87
C ASP A 5 -2.67 7.72 3.89
N THR A 6 -2.64 6.48 4.38
CA THR A 6 -2.83 5.31 3.50
C THR A 6 -4.29 5.14 3.10
N ALA A 7 -5.23 5.55 3.96
CA ALA A 7 -6.66 5.53 3.64
C ALA A 7 -7.00 6.53 2.54
N ASN A 8 -6.46 7.75 2.61
CA ASN A 8 -6.65 8.74 1.55
C ASN A 8 -5.95 8.35 0.25
N TRP A 9 -4.79 7.69 0.32
CA TRP A 9 -4.16 7.08 -0.85
C TRP A 9 -5.10 6.12 -1.59
N GLN A 10 -5.77 5.22 -0.88
CA GLN A 10 -6.72 4.29 -1.52
C GLN A 10 -7.92 5.01 -2.14
N LYS A 11 -8.40 6.11 -1.55
CA LYS A 11 -9.43 6.97 -2.18
C LYS A 11 -8.94 7.59 -3.48
N ILE A 12 -7.71 8.10 -3.50
CA ILE A 12 -7.09 8.64 -4.72
C ILE A 12 -6.99 7.57 -5.80
N LEU A 13 -6.57 6.34 -5.45
CA LEU A 13 -6.51 5.22 -6.41
C LEU A 13 -7.90 4.91 -6.98
N ALA A 14 -8.94 4.90 -6.14
CA ALA A 14 -10.31 4.72 -6.60
C ALA A 14 -10.75 5.83 -7.59
N THR A 15 -10.39 7.09 -7.33
CA THR A 15 -10.64 8.18 -8.28
C THR A 15 -9.86 7.98 -9.58
N LEU A 16 -8.57 7.65 -9.52
CA LEU A 16 -7.74 7.45 -10.72
C LEU A 16 -8.24 6.30 -11.61
N ARG A 17 -8.85 5.26 -11.04
CA ARG A 17 -9.52 4.19 -11.81
C ARG A 17 -10.64 4.69 -12.70
N THR A 18 -11.26 5.82 -12.37
CA THR A 18 -12.34 6.40 -13.20
C THR A 18 -11.82 7.20 -14.39
N TRP A 19 -10.50 7.41 -14.49
CA TRP A 19 -9.89 8.21 -15.53
C TRP A 19 -9.43 7.33 -16.70
N GLU A 20 -9.62 7.84 -17.92
CA GLU A 20 -9.16 7.20 -19.16
C GLU A 20 -7.73 7.66 -19.50
N VAL A 21 -6.76 7.27 -18.65
CA VAL A 21 -5.36 7.73 -18.76
C VAL A 21 -4.52 6.76 -19.61
N GLU A 22 -3.78 7.29 -20.58
CA GLU A 22 -2.91 6.48 -21.48
C GLU A 22 -1.47 6.30 -20.97
N ALA A 23 -1.03 7.12 -20.02
CA ALA A 23 0.31 6.99 -19.43
C ALA A 23 0.34 7.38 -17.96
N LEU A 24 1.03 6.56 -17.15
CA LEU A 24 1.36 6.84 -15.76
C LEU A 24 2.88 7.04 -15.64
N VAL A 25 3.28 8.23 -15.20
CA VAL A 25 4.69 8.61 -14.99
C VAL A 25 4.97 8.67 -13.48
N PRO A 26 5.55 7.62 -12.89
CA PRO A 26 5.84 7.61 -11.46
C PRO A 26 7.10 8.42 -11.14
N GLY A 27 7.23 8.86 -9.89
CA GLY A 27 8.48 9.48 -9.41
C GLY A 27 9.69 8.53 -9.44
N HIS A 28 9.46 7.21 -9.44
CA HIS A 28 10.47 6.16 -9.58
C HIS A 28 9.93 4.96 -10.37
N GLY A 29 10.82 4.26 -11.08
CA GLY A 29 10.45 3.11 -11.90
C GLY A 29 10.07 3.49 -13.33
N PRO A 30 9.64 2.51 -14.15
CA PRO A 30 9.34 2.75 -15.55
C PRO A 30 8.01 3.51 -15.73
N VAL A 31 7.91 4.26 -16.83
CA VAL A 31 6.64 4.81 -17.31
C VAL A 31 5.75 3.65 -17.76
N VAL A 32 4.50 3.65 -17.29
CA VAL A 32 3.49 2.68 -17.73
C VAL A 32 2.70 3.32 -18.87
N ARG A 33 2.52 2.60 -19.97
CA ARG A 33 1.79 3.06 -21.17
C ARG A 33 0.64 2.14 -21.52
N GLY A 34 -0.40 2.72 -22.09
CA GLY A 34 -1.65 2.06 -22.46
C GLY A 34 -2.61 1.98 -21.29
N ARG A 35 -3.86 2.38 -21.53
CA ARG A 35 -4.93 2.44 -20.53
C ARG A 35 -5.05 1.19 -19.64
N GLU A 36 -5.09 0.01 -20.24
CA GLU A 36 -5.21 -1.24 -19.50
C GLU A 36 -4.04 -1.46 -18.52
N ASN A 37 -2.82 -1.15 -18.95
CA ASN A 37 -1.64 -1.30 -18.10
C ASN A 37 -1.62 -0.26 -16.98
N VAL A 38 -2.09 0.96 -17.25
CA VAL A 38 -2.24 2.01 -16.23
C VAL A 38 -3.24 1.55 -15.15
N HIS A 39 -4.39 1.03 -15.56
CA HIS A 39 -5.40 0.49 -14.64
C HIS A 39 -4.84 -0.69 -13.82
N LYS A 40 -4.13 -1.63 -14.45
CA LYS A 40 -3.43 -2.73 -13.75
C LYS A 40 -2.42 -2.23 -12.72
N ALA A 41 -1.69 -1.16 -13.02
CA ALA A 41 -0.73 -0.57 -12.08
C ALA A 41 -1.42 0.06 -10.87
N ILE A 42 -2.54 0.76 -11.09
CA ILE A 42 -3.38 1.32 -10.02
C ILE A 42 -3.94 0.19 -9.13
N ASP A 43 -4.47 -0.87 -9.74
CA ASP A 43 -5.01 -2.03 -9.04
C ASP A 43 -3.97 -2.76 -8.20
N ALA A 44 -2.75 -2.91 -8.73
CA ALA A 44 -1.66 -3.52 -8.00
C ALA A 44 -1.33 -2.75 -6.72
N LEU A 45 -1.30 -1.41 -6.78
CA LEU A 45 -0.99 -0.58 -5.61
C LEU A 45 -2.12 -0.58 -4.57
N ASP A 46 -3.38 -0.58 -5.01
CA ASP A 46 -4.52 -0.71 -4.10
C ASP A 46 -4.55 -2.10 -3.43
N ALA A 47 -4.26 -3.16 -4.19
CA ALA A 47 -4.14 -4.52 -3.65
C ALA A 47 -3.02 -4.63 -2.60
N TYR A 48 -1.89 -3.95 -2.82
CA TYR A 48 -0.80 -3.86 -1.83
C TYR A 48 -1.28 -3.25 -0.51
N PHE A 49 -1.96 -2.10 -0.54
CA PHE A 49 -2.47 -1.47 0.67
C PHE A 49 -3.52 -2.34 1.37
N ASN A 50 -4.44 -2.96 0.62
CA ASN A 50 -5.46 -3.85 1.18
C ASN A 50 -4.87 -5.09 1.84
N ASP A 51 -3.88 -5.71 1.23
CA ASP A 51 -3.18 -6.88 1.77
C ASP A 51 -2.47 -6.53 3.09
N LEU A 52 -1.65 -5.46 3.09
CA LEU A 52 -0.99 -5.02 4.32
C LEU A 52 -1.98 -4.64 5.42
N ARG A 53 -3.03 -3.88 5.08
CA ARG A 53 -4.09 -3.50 6.04
C ARG A 53 -4.80 -4.73 6.60
N GLY A 54 -5.00 -5.77 5.78
CA GLY A 54 -5.57 -7.05 6.18
C GLY A 54 -4.67 -7.80 7.15
N GLN A 55 -3.38 -7.93 6.84
CA GLN A 55 -2.39 -8.59 7.68
C GLN A 55 -2.22 -7.89 9.04
N VAL A 56 -2.05 -6.56 9.04
CA VAL A 56 -1.92 -5.76 10.28
C VAL A 56 -3.14 -5.96 11.17
N ARG A 57 -4.35 -5.83 10.62
CA ARG A 57 -5.60 -6.06 11.37
C ARG A 57 -5.69 -7.44 11.97
N ALA A 58 -5.28 -8.47 11.22
CA ALA A 58 -5.32 -9.84 11.70
C ALA A 58 -4.36 -10.06 12.88
N LEU A 59 -3.16 -9.48 12.81
CA LEU A 59 -2.16 -9.57 13.87
C LEU A 59 -2.57 -8.75 15.10
N MET A 60 -3.17 -7.57 14.92
CA MET A 60 -3.75 -6.78 16.02
C MET A 60 -4.82 -7.57 16.78
N ARG A 61 -5.71 -8.28 16.07
CA ARG A 61 -6.72 -9.14 16.70
C ARG A 61 -6.13 -10.33 17.45
N GLN A 62 -4.88 -10.70 17.17
CA GLN A 62 -4.13 -11.70 17.95
C GLN A 62 -3.43 -11.10 19.18
N GLY A 63 -3.61 -9.80 19.46
CA GLY A 63 -2.99 -9.10 20.58
C GLY A 63 -1.54 -8.68 20.37
N LYS A 64 -1.02 -8.78 19.14
CA LYS A 64 0.37 -8.42 18.84
C LYS A 64 0.57 -6.91 18.86
N LYS A 65 1.73 -6.48 19.39
CA LYS A 65 2.17 -5.08 19.39
C LYS A 65 2.84 -4.71 18.06
N LEU A 66 2.99 -3.40 17.83
CA LEU A 66 3.51 -2.85 16.57
C LEU A 66 4.86 -3.46 16.14
N ASP A 67 5.80 -3.64 17.07
CA ASP A 67 7.13 -4.19 16.78
C ASP A 67 7.08 -5.67 16.37
N GLU A 68 6.15 -6.44 16.96
CA GLU A 68 5.88 -7.82 16.58
C GLU A 68 5.20 -7.89 15.20
N ILE A 69 4.27 -6.98 14.93
CA ILE A 69 3.57 -6.87 13.65
C ILE A 69 4.57 -6.56 12.53
N GLN A 70 5.47 -5.60 12.74
CA GLN A 70 6.49 -5.22 11.76
C GLN A 70 7.40 -6.40 11.35
N LYS A 71 7.63 -7.35 12.27
CA LYS A 71 8.41 -8.58 11.99
C LYS A 71 7.59 -9.69 11.35
N ALA A 72 6.28 -9.71 11.58
CA ALA A 72 5.38 -10.79 11.16
C ALA A 72 4.69 -10.56 9.81
N VAL A 73 4.56 -9.30 9.37
CA VAL A 73 3.97 -8.97 8.06
C VAL A 73 4.80 -9.59 6.93
N ASN A 74 4.14 -10.32 6.04
CA ASN A 74 4.79 -10.99 4.91
C ASN A 74 4.63 -10.17 3.64
N VAL A 75 5.76 -9.72 3.09
CA VAL A 75 5.83 -8.96 1.84
C VAL A 75 6.54 -9.70 0.71
N ALA A 76 6.72 -11.02 0.80
CA ALA A 76 7.43 -11.80 -0.22
C ALA A 76 6.84 -11.61 -1.63
N LYS A 77 5.50 -11.48 -1.72
CA LYS A 77 4.78 -11.15 -2.96
C LYS A 77 5.23 -9.83 -3.61
N TYR A 78 5.73 -8.89 -2.81
CA TYR A 78 6.16 -7.56 -3.24
C TYR A 78 7.69 -7.41 -3.18
N ALA A 79 8.45 -8.51 -3.12
CA ALA A 79 9.91 -8.47 -2.95
C ALA A 79 10.65 -7.73 -4.09
N SER A 80 10.07 -7.71 -5.29
CA SER A 80 10.58 -6.97 -6.45
C SER A 80 10.22 -5.49 -6.43
N TRP A 81 9.37 -5.04 -5.51
CA TRP A 81 8.94 -3.65 -5.43
C TRP A 81 10.00 -2.81 -4.70
N GLY A 82 10.16 -1.56 -5.14
CA GLY A 82 11.14 -0.64 -4.58
C GLY A 82 10.85 -0.22 -3.13
N ARG A 83 11.86 0.39 -2.48
CA ARG A 83 11.79 1.03 -1.15
C ARG A 83 11.37 0.11 0.02
N LYS A 84 12.14 -0.95 0.27
CA LYS A 84 12.05 -1.78 1.50
C LYS A 84 12.05 -0.94 2.79
N ASN A 85 12.77 0.17 2.80
CA ASN A 85 12.88 1.08 3.95
C ASN A 85 11.57 1.81 4.30
N ALA A 86 10.58 1.85 3.40
CA ALA A 86 9.28 2.48 3.65
C ALA A 86 8.26 1.54 4.32
N LEU A 87 8.53 0.23 4.35
CA LEU A 87 7.57 -0.77 4.82
C LEU A 87 7.25 -0.59 6.32
N ALA A 88 8.26 -0.43 7.17
CA ALA A 88 8.07 -0.27 8.61
C ALA A 88 7.20 0.96 8.95
N GLY A 89 7.40 2.07 8.23
CA GLY A 89 6.58 3.28 8.36
C GLY A 89 5.15 3.07 7.88
N THR A 90 4.96 2.34 6.77
CA THR A 90 3.63 1.99 6.25
C THR A 90 2.86 1.12 7.24
N ILE A 91 3.50 0.10 7.81
CA ILE A 91 2.89 -0.78 8.83
C ILE A 91 2.49 0.02 10.07
N LYS A 92 3.39 0.90 10.55
CA LYS A 92 3.08 1.79 11.68
C LYS A 92 1.83 2.62 11.41
N LYS A 93 1.73 3.23 10.23
CA LYS A 93 0.57 4.05 9.89
C LYS A 93 -0.73 3.25 9.83
N LEU A 94 -0.69 2.07 9.20
CA LEU A 94 -1.85 1.17 9.14
C LEU A 94 -2.32 0.75 10.55
N TYR A 95 -1.38 0.45 11.44
CA TYR A 95 -1.67 0.14 12.83
C TYR A 95 -2.35 1.31 13.56
N GLU A 96 -1.83 2.53 13.41
CA GLU A 96 -2.40 3.75 14.01
C GLU A 96 -3.82 4.03 13.48
N GLU A 97 -4.01 3.98 12.15
CA GLU A 97 -5.33 4.16 11.51
C GLU A 97 -6.36 3.15 12.02
N GLN A 98 -5.92 1.93 12.35
CA GLN A 98 -6.80 0.85 12.85
C GLN A 98 -6.99 0.86 14.36
N SER A 99 -6.14 1.59 15.10
CA SER A 99 -6.25 1.78 16.55
C SER A 99 -7.13 2.97 16.92
N ALA A 100 -7.33 3.91 15.99
CA ALA A 100 -8.16 5.11 16.17
C ALA A 100 -9.65 4.89 15.88
N ASN A 101 -10.05 3.69 15.42
CA ASN A 101 -11.41 3.30 15.08
C ASN A 101 -12.00 2.30 16.10
#